data_AF-A0A804M764-F1
#
_entry.id   AF-A0A804M764-F1
#
_cell.length_a   1.000
_cell.length_b   1.000
_cell.length_c   1.000
_cell.angle_alpha   90.00
_cell.angle_beta   90.00
_cell.angle_gamma   90.00
#
_symmetry.space_group_name_H-M   'P 1'
#
loop_
_entity.id
_entity.type
_entity.pdbx_description
1 polymer ?
#
loop_
_entity_poly.entity_id
_entity_poly.type
_entity_poly.pdbx_seq_one_letter_code
_entity_poly.pdbx_strand_id
1 'polypeptide(L)'
;MEEPAAASALEARGDLRSALPFLPVVLRGGALFWPPAAQESLRALALGPDVSRVASGDVLADALTDLRLALALPALPPRAADGLALFFDDLLSRAQARGWFSEVVPNLARLLLRLPTLLEDHYAKAGHGASGLRVMASQDAGVVLLSQELVAALLTCALFCLFPTAGRAQACLPTINFDGLFAPLIHNARQSQEQKVRCLVHYFERVTDSMPTGLVSFERKVLPRRAFSDGVPYPDIHAWVASSAPLCQFTVFSSGFIEDEEQEALQVDFANKYLGGGALSWGCVQEEIRFMINPELIVGMLFLSCMEDNEAIEIFGAERFSQYMGYGSSFRFVGDYLDTKPFDSMGRRRTRIVAIDALDCPARLHYESGCLLREVNKAFCGFFDQSKHHLYAKLFQVDLHNKDDFSSINSSEYVGVSTGNWGCGAFGGNPEIKSMIQWIAASQALRPFVNYYTFEDVSLQRLEEVLYPLHRLCLRYMILEVFSPYVIQWIRLHGWTVGELWHMLMEYSSQRLGGETHKGFLAWLLPSDRPKNQVHYMSE
;
A
#
# COMPACT_ATOMS: atom_id res chain seq x y z
N MET A 1 2.56 11.31 54.35
CA MET A 1 2.19 11.49 52.94
C MET A 1 3.30 10.83 52.16
N GLU A 2 3.07 9.62 51.68
CA GLU A 2 3.98 8.97 50.73
C GLU A 2 3.92 9.77 49.42
N GLU A 3 5.10 10.12 48.90
CA GLU A 3 5.22 10.68 47.55
C GLU A 3 4.64 9.68 46.54
N PRO A 4 3.90 10.14 45.50
CA PRO A 4 3.48 9.24 44.44
C PRO A 4 4.73 8.68 43.74
N ALA A 5 4.83 7.36 43.66
CA ALA A 5 5.89 6.67 42.92
C ALA A 5 5.97 7.24 41.49
N ALA A 6 7.15 7.73 41.10
CA ALA A 6 7.38 8.23 39.76
C ALA A 6 7.03 7.12 38.75
N ALA A 7 6.07 7.37 37.86
CA ALA A 7 5.73 6.45 36.79
C ALA A 7 6.99 6.11 36.01
N SER A 8 7.16 4.84 35.64
CA SER A 8 8.29 4.41 34.82
C SER A 8 8.34 5.23 33.52
N ALA A 9 9.54 5.41 32.94
CA ALA A 9 9.70 6.12 31.67
C ALA A 9 8.83 5.53 30.54
N LEU A 10 8.49 4.24 30.62
CA LEU A 10 7.61 3.53 29.68
C LEU A 10 6.12 3.87 29.89
N GLU A 11 5.62 3.89 31.14
CA GLU A 11 4.24 4.26 31.48
C GLU A 11 3.90 5.72 31.12
N ALA A 12 4.91 6.58 31.15
CA ALA A 12 4.77 7.99 30.79
C ALA A 12 4.56 8.21 29.27
N ARG A 13 4.87 7.23 28.41
CA ARG A 13 4.85 7.45 26.96
C ARG A 13 3.45 7.48 26.36
N GLY A 14 3.16 8.52 25.59
CA GLY A 14 1.87 8.69 24.91
C GLY A 14 1.64 7.70 23.77
N ASP A 15 2.71 7.31 23.06
CA ASP A 15 2.66 6.34 21.96
C ASP A 15 2.24 4.94 22.44
N LEU A 16 2.90 4.41 23.48
CA LEU A 16 2.51 3.13 24.09
C LEU A 16 1.07 3.20 24.63
N ARG A 17 0.68 4.28 25.31
CA ARG A 17 -0.68 4.41 25.85
C ARG A 17 -1.76 4.33 24.78
N SER A 18 -1.50 4.78 23.55
CA SER A 18 -2.49 4.67 22.47
C SER A 18 -2.52 3.28 21.84
N ALA A 19 -1.39 2.58 21.76
CA ALA A 19 -1.32 1.22 21.20
C ALA A 19 -1.76 0.12 22.18
N LEU A 20 -1.44 0.26 23.47
CA LEU A 20 -1.61 -0.77 24.50
C LEU A 20 -3.03 -1.37 24.59
N PRO A 21 -4.13 -0.61 24.45
CA PRO A 21 -5.49 -1.20 24.44
C PRO A 21 -5.73 -2.22 23.31
N PHE A 22 -4.91 -2.19 22.28
CA PHE A 22 -4.99 -3.06 21.11
C PHE A 22 -3.87 -4.11 21.06
N LEU A 23 -3.08 -4.25 22.14
CA LEU A 23 -2.02 -5.27 22.26
C LEU A 23 -2.45 -6.37 23.24
N PRO A 24 -1.94 -7.60 23.09
CA PRO A 24 -2.31 -8.73 23.95
C PRO A 24 -1.52 -8.81 25.27
N VAL A 25 -0.72 -7.78 25.56
CA VAL A 25 0.13 -7.67 26.76
C VAL A 25 -0.42 -6.64 27.73
N VAL A 26 -0.04 -6.77 29.00
CA VAL A 26 -0.43 -5.83 30.07
C VAL A 26 0.80 -5.09 30.60
N LEU A 27 0.62 -3.81 30.92
CA LEU A 27 1.63 -2.99 31.59
C LEU A 27 1.40 -3.02 33.10
N ARG A 28 2.38 -3.47 33.88
CA ARG A 28 2.33 -3.49 35.35
C ARG A 28 3.69 -3.15 35.94
N GLY A 29 3.73 -2.17 36.84
CA GLY A 29 4.98 -1.79 37.52
C GLY A 29 6.08 -1.37 36.56
N GLY A 30 5.71 -0.72 35.45
CA GLY A 30 6.64 -0.23 34.42
C GLY A 30 7.20 -1.24 33.44
N ALA A 31 6.71 -2.48 33.43
CA ALA A 31 7.12 -3.51 32.48
C ALA A 31 5.91 -4.20 31.83
N LEU A 32 6.11 -4.70 30.60
CA LEU A 32 5.11 -5.40 29.81
C LEU A 32 5.17 -6.90 30.10
N PHE A 33 4.00 -7.53 30.19
CA PHE A 33 3.88 -8.95 30.46
C PHE A 33 2.73 -9.59 29.70
N TRP A 34 2.86 -10.88 29.42
CA TRP A 34 1.71 -11.74 29.15
C TRP A 34 0.92 -11.98 30.43
N PRO A 35 -0.42 -12.04 30.39
CA PRO A 35 -1.20 -12.60 31.49
C PRO A 35 -0.69 -14.01 31.87
N PRO A 36 -0.58 -14.38 33.16
CA PRO A 36 0.10 -15.61 33.59
C PRO A 36 -0.39 -16.88 32.90
N ALA A 37 -1.72 -17.07 32.81
CA ALA A 37 -2.31 -18.23 32.14
C ALA A 37 -1.96 -18.29 30.64
N ALA A 38 -1.98 -17.15 29.95
CA ALA A 38 -1.57 -17.08 28.55
C ALA A 38 -0.07 -17.38 28.39
N GLN A 39 0.76 -16.88 29.31
CA GLN A 39 2.20 -17.16 29.31
C GLN A 39 2.51 -18.65 29.49
N GLU A 40 1.78 -19.35 30.36
CA GLU A 40 1.92 -20.80 30.56
C GLU A 40 1.57 -21.59 29.30
N SER A 41 0.45 -21.26 28.65
CA SER A 41 0.06 -21.88 27.37
C SER A 41 1.11 -21.63 26.28
N LEU A 42 1.64 -20.41 26.17
CA LEU A 42 2.72 -20.10 25.22
C LEU A 42 4.00 -20.88 25.53
N ARG A 43 4.36 -21.08 26.82
CA ARG A 43 5.51 -21.92 27.20
C ARG A 43 5.30 -23.38 26.81
N ALA A 44 4.10 -23.92 27.00
CA ALA A 44 3.79 -25.28 26.58
C ALA A 44 3.95 -25.42 25.05
N LEU A 45 3.37 -24.51 24.26
CA LEU A 45 3.54 -24.48 22.80
C LEU A 45 5.02 -24.39 22.39
N ALA A 46 5.80 -23.54 23.05
CA ALA A 46 7.22 -23.33 22.79
C ALA A 46 8.09 -24.58 23.07
N LEU A 47 7.61 -25.51 23.91
CA LEU A 47 8.28 -26.77 24.22
C LEU A 47 7.96 -27.88 23.21
N GLY A 48 7.06 -27.63 22.26
CA GLY A 48 6.73 -28.58 21.20
C GLY A 48 5.52 -29.48 21.49
N PRO A 49 5.11 -30.28 20.49
CA PRO A 49 3.91 -31.11 20.55
C PRO A 49 3.94 -32.18 21.65
N ASP A 50 5.12 -32.65 22.08
CA ASP A 50 5.23 -33.62 23.18
C ASP A 50 4.74 -33.06 24.53
N VAL A 51 4.83 -31.74 24.70
CA VAL A 51 4.37 -31.03 25.91
C VAL A 51 3.00 -30.40 25.70
N SER A 52 2.81 -29.66 24.60
CA SER A 52 1.56 -28.93 24.32
C SER A 52 0.43 -29.83 23.81
N ARG A 53 0.77 -31.01 23.26
CA ARG A 53 -0.12 -31.91 22.49
C ARG A 53 -0.66 -31.32 21.19
N VAL A 54 -0.25 -30.10 20.80
CA VAL A 54 -0.70 -29.44 19.58
C VAL A 54 0.06 -30.00 18.37
N ALA A 55 -0.55 -30.95 17.68
CA ALA A 55 0.06 -31.67 16.55
C ALA A 55 -0.80 -31.67 15.27
N SER A 56 -1.91 -30.94 15.26
CA SER A 56 -2.90 -30.86 14.19
C SER A 56 -3.65 -29.51 14.24
N GLY A 57 -4.34 -29.17 13.16
CA GLY A 57 -5.08 -27.92 13.00
C GLY A 57 -6.26 -27.80 13.94
N ASP A 58 -7.01 -28.88 14.14
CA ASP A 58 -8.10 -28.96 15.14
C ASP A 58 -7.61 -28.70 16.57
N VAL A 59 -6.55 -29.37 17.01
CA VAL A 59 -5.97 -29.19 18.35
C VAL A 59 -5.31 -27.82 18.49
N LEU A 60 -4.76 -27.26 17.41
CA LEU A 60 -4.30 -25.87 17.41
C LEU A 60 -5.47 -24.91 17.63
N ALA A 61 -6.61 -25.12 16.98
CA ALA A 61 -7.79 -24.27 17.16
C ALA A 61 -8.32 -24.30 18.60
N ASP A 62 -8.30 -25.46 19.27
CA ASP A 62 -8.62 -25.60 20.69
C ASP A 62 -7.62 -24.82 21.55
N ALA A 63 -6.32 -24.99 21.31
CA ALA A 63 -5.27 -24.28 22.06
C ALA A 63 -5.37 -22.75 21.88
N LEU A 64 -5.70 -22.27 20.68
CA LEU A 64 -5.94 -20.85 20.42
C LEU A 64 -7.21 -20.34 21.11
N THR A 65 -8.24 -21.17 21.21
CA THR A 65 -9.45 -20.84 21.97
C THR A 65 -9.12 -20.65 23.45
N ASP A 66 -8.39 -21.58 24.06
CA ASP A 66 -7.96 -21.48 25.45
C ASP A 66 -7.06 -20.26 25.69
N LEU A 67 -6.13 -20.00 24.77
CA LEU A 67 -5.25 -18.84 24.85
C LEU A 67 -6.02 -17.53 24.78
N ARG A 68 -7.03 -17.43 23.91
CA ARG A 68 -7.93 -16.26 23.84
C ARG A 68 -8.73 -16.08 25.13
N LEU A 69 -9.27 -17.15 25.69
CA LEU A 69 -9.98 -17.10 26.98
C LEU A 69 -9.06 -16.65 28.12
N ALA A 70 -7.80 -17.09 28.13
CA ALA A 70 -6.78 -16.65 29.09
C ALA A 70 -6.44 -15.15 28.99
N LEU A 71 -6.67 -14.53 27.82
CA LEU A 71 -6.56 -13.09 27.58
C LEU A 71 -7.87 -12.33 27.83
N ALA A 72 -8.91 -12.99 28.35
CA ALA A 72 -10.26 -12.46 28.48
C ALA A 72 -10.89 -12.01 27.14
N LEU A 73 -10.50 -12.68 26.05
CA LEU A 73 -11.09 -12.50 24.72
C LEU A 73 -12.18 -13.57 24.49
N PRO A 74 -13.15 -13.32 23.59
CA PRO A 74 -14.09 -14.34 23.17
C PRO A 74 -13.36 -15.55 22.58
N ALA A 75 -13.94 -16.75 22.72
CA ALA A 75 -13.46 -17.97 22.06
C ALA A 75 -13.24 -17.76 20.55
N LEU A 76 -12.39 -18.59 19.94
CA LEU A 76 -12.18 -18.55 18.51
C LEU A 76 -13.51 -18.83 17.78
N PRO A 77 -13.89 -18.06 16.74
CA PRO A 77 -15.12 -18.32 16.01
C PRO A 77 -15.11 -19.75 15.42
N PRO A 78 -16.20 -20.54 15.55
CA PRO A 78 -16.21 -21.95 15.09
C PRO A 78 -15.78 -22.13 13.64
N ARG A 79 -16.22 -21.24 12.73
CA ARG A 79 -15.82 -21.29 11.32
C ARG A 79 -14.32 -21.09 11.10
N ALA A 80 -13.68 -20.26 11.92
CA ALA A 80 -12.25 -20.06 11.85
C ALA A 80 -11.49 -21.28 12.38
N ALA A 81 -12.00 -21.91 13.46
CA ALA A 81 -11.48 -23.17 13.97
C ALA A 81 -11.56 -24.29 12.92
N ASP A 82 -12.73 -24.45 12.30
CA ASP A 82 -12.94 -25.42 11.21
C ASP A 82 -12.03 -25.14 10.00
N GLY A 83 -11.81 -23.86 9.66
CA GLY A 83 -10.90 -23.45 8.59
C GLY A 83 -9.43 -23.72 8.88
N LEU A 84 -8.99 -23.56 10.13
CA LEU A 84 -7.65 -23.95 10.59
C LEU A 84 -7.45 -25.46 10.47
N ALA A 85 -8.40 -26.25 10.99
CA ALA A 85 -8.39 -27.70 10.88
C ALA A 85 -8.31 -28.13 9.42
N LEU A 86 -9.23 -27.66 8.58
CA LEU A 86 -9.24 -27.97 7.15
C LEU A 86 -7.90 -27.65 6.47
N PHE A 87 -7.32 -26.46 6.72
CA PHE A 87 -6.08 -26.08 6.07
C PHE A 87 -4.91 -26.98 6.48
N PHE A 88 -4.68 -27.14 7.77
CA PHE A 88 -3.50 -27.83 8.28
C PHE A 88 -3.62 -29.35 8.22
N ASP A 89 -4.82 -29.90 8.36
CA ASP A 89 -5.05 -31.34 8.43
C ASP A 89 -5.33 -31.95 7.04
N ASP A 90 -6.00 -31.21 6.16
CA ASP A 90 -6.45 -31.73 4.85
C ASP A 90 -5.77 -31.07 3.64
N LEU A 91 -5.49 -29.76 3.67
CA LEU A 91 -4.95 -29.03 2.50
C LEU A 91 -3.43 -29.00 2.43
N LEU A 92 -2.73 -29.09 3.57
CA LEU A 92 -1.28 -29.30 3.60
C LEU A 92 -0.93 -30.77 3.40
N SER A 93 0.22 -31.04 2.77
CA SER A 93 0.74 -32.40 2.78
C SER A 93 1.12 -32.83 4.19
N ARG A 94 0.98 -34.13 4.51
CA ARG A 94 1.33 -34.66 5.84
C ARG A 94 2.76 -34.33 6.28
N ALA A 95 3.70 -34.17 5.34
CA ALA A 95 5.07 -33.80 5.65
C ALA A 95 5.18 -32.32 6.07
N GLN A 96 4.51 -31.42 5.33
CA GLN A 96 4.45 -30.00 5.66
C GLN A 96 3.73 -29.77 6.99
N ALA A 97 2.57 -30.39 7.20
CA ALA A 97 1.84 -30.28 8.46
C ALA A 97 2.69 -30.73 9.66
N ARG A 98 3.41 -31.86 9.54
CA ARG A 98 4.33 -32.29 10.60
C ARG A 98 5.43 -31.27 10.89
N GLY A 99 6.09 -30.74 9.86
CA GLY A 99 7.12 -29.71 10.04
C GLY A 99 6.56 -28.43 10.67
N TRP A 100 5.36 -28.03 10.27
CA TRP A 100 4.65 -26.88 10.85
C TRP A 100 4.44 -27.04 12.36
N PHE A 101 3.91 -28.18 12.81
CA PHE A 101 3.63 -28.39 14.23
C PHE A 101 4.86 -28.76 15.07
N SER A 102 5.87 -29.41 14.49
CA SER A 102 7.09 -29.78 15.23
C SER A 102 8.10 -28.64 15.35
N GLU A 103 8.20 -27.77 14.34
CA GLU A 103 9.21 -26.71 14.29
C GLU A 103 8.61 -25.30 14.31
N VAL A 104 7.66 -25.02 13.41
CA VAL A 104 7.19 -23.64 13.18
C VAL A 104 6.37 -23.12 14.36
N VAL A 105 5.30 -23.81 14.76
CA VAL A 105 4.43 -23.39 15.88
C VAL A 105 5.22 -23.19 17.18
N PRO A 106 6.14 -24.09 17.58
CA PRO A 106 6.98 -23.87 18.75
C PRO A 106 7.89 -22.65 18.63
N ASN A 107 8.50 -22.42 17.46
CA ASN A 107 9.33 -21.23 17.22
C ASN A 107 8.52 -19.93 17.26
N LEU A 108 7.32 -19.92 16.70
CA LEU A 108 6.37 -18.82 16.82
C LEU A 108 6.00 -18.53 18.27
N ALA A 109 5.74 -19.56 19.08
CA ALA A 109 5.46 -19.40 20.50
C ALA A 109 6.68 -18.84 21.28
N ARG A 110 7.91 -19.26 20.95
CA ARG A 110 9.14 -18.66 21.52
C ARG A 110 9.28 -17.19 21.16
N LEU A 111 8.93 -16.82 19.92
CA LEU A 111 8.90 -15.42 19.49
C LEU A 111 7.87 -14.62 20.29
N LEU A 112 6.66 -15.15 20.50
CA LEU A 112 5.64 -14.51 21.35
C LEU A 112 6.09 -14.34 22.79
N LEU A 113 6.78 -15.32 23.38
CA LEU A 113 7.35 -15.17 24.73
C LEU A 113 8.35 -14.01 24.85
N ARG A 114 8.98 -13.60 23.74
CA ARG A 114 9.87 -12.43 23.67
C ARG A 114 9.13 -11.12 23.38
N LEU A 115 7.86 -11.15 22.96
CA LEU A 115 7.09 -9.96 22.57
C LEU A 115 7.14 -8.82 23.61
N PRO A 116 6.97 -9.06 24.93
CA PRO A 116 7.01 -7.96 25.89
C PRO A 116 8.36 -7.22 25.89
N THR A 117 9.47 -7.97 25.90
CA THR A 117 10.82 -7.39 25.81
C THR A 117 11.08 -6.72 24.45
N LEU A 118 10.59 -7.30 23.35
CA LEU A 118 10.69 -6.67 22.02
C LEU A 118 9.97 -5.31 21.97
N LEU A 119 8.81 -5.19 22.61
CA LEU A 119 8.09 -3.93 22.72
C LEU A 119 8.84 -2.93 23.61
N GLU A 120 9.35 -3.37 24.77
CA GLU A 120 10.15 -2.52 25.66
C GLU A 120 11.40 -1.97 24.96
N ASP A 121 12.15 -2.85 24.27
CA ASP A 121 13.33 -2.48 23.47
C ASP A 121 12.97 -1.50 22.35
N HIS A 122 11.83 -1.72 21.70
CA HIS A 122 11.30 -0.82 20.67
C HIS A 122 11.05 0.58 21.22
N TYR A 123 10.32 0.70 22.33
CA TYR A 123 10.06 2.00 22.94
C TYR A 123 11.30 2.65 23.54
N ALA A 124 12.27 1.86 24.02
CA ALA A 124 13.55 2.38 24.48
C ALA A 124 14.37 3.01 23.34
N LYS A 125 14.33 2.42 22.14
CA LYS A 125 15.03 2.91 20.93
C LYS A 125 14.26 4.01 20.20
N ALA A 126 12.92 4.02 20.28
CA ALA A 126 12.08 5.05 19.69
C ALA A 126 12.26 6.37 20.46
N GLY A 127 13.12 7.25 19.96
CA GLY A 127 13.37 8.58 20.54
C GLY A 127 12.06 9.29 20.90
N HIS A 128 12.02 9.91 22.08
CA HIS A 128 10.85 10.49 22.77
C HIS A 128 9.56 10.69 21.92
N GLY A 129 8.83 9.59 21.67
CA GLY A 129 7.51 9.59 21.04
C GLY A 129 7.42 9.72 19.51
N ALA A 130 8.52 9.95 18.78
CA ALA A 130 8.43 10.30 17.35
C ALA A 130 8.10 9.10 16.44
N SER A 131 8.66 7.92 16.73
CA SER A 131 8.58 6.72 15.85
C SER A 131 8.10 5.43 16.53
N GLY A 132 7.70 5.52 17.80
CA GLY A 132 7.21 4.37 18.58
C GLY A 132 5.86 3.86 18.07
N LEU A 133 5.54 2.60 18.37
CA LEU A 133 4.28 2.00 17.95
C LEU A 133 3.13 2.73 18.64
N ARG A 134 2.23 3.32 17.85
CA ARG A 134 1.07 4.09 18.31
C ARG A 134 -0.07 3.93 17.32
N VAL A 135 -1.30 4.09 17.79
CA VAL A 135 -2.42 4.29 16.87
C VAL A 135 -2.24 5.61 16.16
N MET A 136 -2.08 5.56 14.85
CA MET A 136 -1.99 6.72 13.97
C MET A 136 -3.40 7.05 13.48
N ALA A 137 -4.09 7.90 14.24
CA ALA A 137 -5.45 8.32 13.94
C ALA A 137 -5.53 9.19 12.68
N SER A 138 -6.74 9.46 12.20
CA SER A 138 -6.93 10.45 11.14
C SER A 138 -6.33 11.80 11.52
N GLN A 139 -5.63 12.42 10.57
CA GLN A 139 -4.87 13.64 10.68
C GLN A 139 -3.62 13.58 11.59
N ASP A 140 -3.26 12.41 12.14
CA ASP A 140 -2.01 12.20 12.89
C ASP A 140 -0.86 11.86 11.92
N ALA A 141 -0.31 12.89 11.27
CA ALA A 141 0.86 12.73 10.41
C ALA A 141 2.08 12.26 11.21
N GLY A 142 2.87 11.36 10.64
CA GLY A 142 4.09 10.89 11.28
C GLY A 142 4.56 9.55 10.76
N VAL A 143 5.51 8.94 11.46
CA VAL A 143 6.12 7.66 11.10
C VAL A 143 6.11 6.71 12.29
N VAL A 144 5.86 5.43 12.05
CA VAL A 144 6.16 4.32 12.98
C VAL A 144 7.24 3.46 12.33
N LEU A 145 8.32 3.15 13.07
CA LEU A 145 9.45 2.36 12.55
C LEU A 145 9.60 1.09 13.37
N LEU A 146 9.39 -0.08 12.75
CA LEU A 146 9.43 -1.37 13.42
C LEU A 146 10.61 -2.21 12.92
N SER A 147 11.22 -3.01 13.77
CA SER A 147 12.10 -4.08 13.31
C SER A 147 11.29 -5.22 12.69
N GLN A 148 11.83 -5.90 11.68
CA GLN A 148 11.15 -7.05 11.07
C GLN A 148 10.88 -8.16 12.10
N GLU A 149 11.73 -8.32 13.12
CA GLU A 149 11.49 -9.24 14.24
C GLU A 149 10.25 -8.86 15.07
N LEU A 150 10.05 -7.57 15.38
CA LEU A 150 8.83 -7.11 16.05
C LEU A 150 7.60 -7.25 15.15
N VAL A 151 7.74 -7.01 13.85
CA VAL A 151 6.68 -7.25 12.87
C VAL A 151 6.27 -8.73 12.86
N ALA A 152 7.24 -9.65 12.80
CA ALA A 152 6.98 -11.09 12.85
C ALA A 152 6.27 -11.50 14.16
N ALA A 153 6.67 -10.94 15.30
CA ALA A 153 6.02 -11.21 16.59
C ALA A 153 4.56 -10.71 16.60
N LEU A 154 4.30 -9.50 16.08
CA LEU A 154 2.96 -8.94 15.97
C LEU A 154 2.08 -9.72 14.98
N LEU A 155 2.62 -10.15 13.84
CA LEU A 155 1.90 -11.01 12.89
C LEU A 155 1.66 -12.42 13.45
N THR A 156 2.55 -12.91 14.31
CA THR A 156 2.29 -14.16 15.05
C THR A 156 1.10 -14.02 16.00
N CYS A 157 0.95 -12.86 16.66
CA CYS A 157 -0.27 -12.56 17.42
C CYS A 157 -1.50 -12.52 16.52
N ALA A 158 -1.40 -12.00 15.30
CA ALA A 158 -2.50 -11.99 14.33
C ALA A 158 -2.90 -13.41 13.89
N LEU A 159 -1.93 -14.26 13.56
CA LEU A 159 -2.13 -15.67 13.22
C LEU A 159 -2.81 -16.45 14.34
N PHE A 160 -2.37 -16.23 15.58
CA PHE A 160 -2.94 -16.87 16.78
C PHE A 160 -4.23 -16.19 17.25
N CYS A 161 -4.69 -15.16 16.53
CA CYS A 161 -5.87 -14.38 16.84
C CYS A 161 -5.85 -13.81 18.27
N LEU A 162 -4.76 -13.18 18.69
CA LEU A 162 -4.56 -12.74 20.08
C LEU A 162 -4.89 -11.26 20.30
N PHE A 163 -5.12 -10.47 19.25
CA PHE A 163 -5.39 -9.04 19.43
C PHE A 163 -6.80 -8.80 19.98
N PRO A 164 -6.93 -7.89 20.97
CA PRO A 164 -8.23 -7.36 21.38
C PRO A 164 -8.98 -6.71 20.21
N THR A 165 -10.28 -7.00 20.10
CA THR A 165 -11.13 -6.44 19.04
C THR A 165 -12.03 -5.29 19.51
N ALA A 166 -12.21 -5.14 20.82
CA ALA A 166 -12.96 -4.04 21.41
C ALA A 166 -12.29 -2.69 21.09
N GLY A 167 -13.09 -1.64 20.80
CA GLY A 167 -12.59 -0.30 20.53
C GLY A 167 -12.02 -0.07 19.12
N ARG A 168 -11.71 -1.13 18.36
CA ARG A 168 -11.06 -1.00 17.04
C ARG A 168 -11.94 -0.29 16.02
N ALA A 169 -13.24 -0.61 16.00
CA ALA A 169 -14.20 0.05 15.12
C ALA A 169 -14.32 1.55 15.42
N GLN A 170 -14.34 1.94 16.70
CA GLN A 170 -14.36 3.33 17.14
C GLN A 170 -13.07 4.07 16.76
N ALA A 171 -11.93 3.38 16.78
CA ALA A 171 -10.66 3.90 16.31
C ALA A 171 -10.51 3.85 14.77
N CYS A 172 -11.54 3.43 14.03
CA CYS A 172 -11.52 3.23 12.59
C CYS A 172 -10.35 2.36 12.11
N LEU A 173 -9.96 1.34 12.89
CA LEU A 173 -8.88 0.42 12.56
C LEU A 173 -9.40 -0.80 11.78
N PRO A 174 -8.65 -1.32 10.80
CA PRO A 174 -8.97 -2.59 10.14
C PRO A 174 -8.99 -3.78 11.13
N THR A 175 -9.58 -4.90 10.72
CA THR A 175 -9.44 -6.17 11.43
C THR A 175 -8.03 -6.73 11.24
N ILE A 176 -7.42 -7.29 12.30
CA ILE A 176 -6.02 -7.76 12.27
C ILE A 176 -5.88 -9.26 12.56
N ASN A 177 -6.79 -9.88 13.32
CA ASN A 177 -6.73 -11.31 13.59
C ASN A 177 -7.09 -12.12 12.34
N PHE A 178 -6.48 -13.29 12.18
CA PHE A 178 -6.60 -14.10 10.96
C PHE A 178 -7.86 -14.99 10.94
N ASP A 179 -8.77 -14.85 11.91
CA ASP A 179 -10.02 -15.62 11.94
C ASP A 179 -10.86 -15.38 10.67
N GLY A 180 -10.88 -14.15 10.15
CA GLY A 180 -11.52 -13.80 8.88
C GLY A 180 -10.85 -14.40 7.64
N LEU A 181 -9.57 -14.81 7.74
CA LEU A 181 -8.82 -15.44 6.66
C LEU A 181 -9.12 -16.95 6.59
N PHE A 182 -9.20 -17.63 7.74
CA PHE A 182 -9.47 -19.06 7.81
C PHE A 182 -10.96 -19.39 7.65
N ALA A 183 -11.87 -18.58 8.22
CA ALA A 183 -13.30 -18.86 8.18
C ALA A 183 -13.90 -19.06 6.77
N PRO A 184 -13.46 -18.34 5.72
CA PRO A 184 -13.91 -18.57 4.36
C PRO A 184 -13.58 -19.95 3.76
N LEU A 185 -12.55 -20.66 4.26
CA LEU A 185 -12.05 -21.91 3.66
C LEU A 185 -13.11 -23.02 3.60
N ILE A 186 -13.98 -23.11 4.61
CA ILE A 186 -14.97 -24.19 4.77
C ILE A 186 -16.10 -24.20 3.72
N HIS A 187 -16.25 -23.14 2.92
CA HIS A 187 -17.38 -22.96 2.00
C HIS A 187 -17.05 -23.32 0.53
N ASN A 188 -16.23 -24.34 0.27
CA ASN A 188 -15.63 -24.55 -1.07
C ASN A 188 -15.00 -23.24 -1.56
N ALA A 189 -14.18 -22.62 -0.70
CA ALA A 189 -13.59 -21.32 -0.96
C ALA A 189 -12.93 -21.30 -2.34
N ARG A 190 -12.98 -20.13 -2.98
CA ARG A 190 -12.21 -19.86 -4.20
C ARG A 190 -10.80 -20.37 -3.98
N GLN A 191 -10.24 -21.08 -4.96
CA GLN A 191 -8.88 -21.60 -4.88
C GLN A 191 -7.87 -20.51 -4.44
N SER A 192 -8.13 -19.24 -4.75
CA SER A 192 -7.35 -18.09 -4.27
C SER A 192 -7.25 -17.97 -2.74
N GLN A 193 -8.29 -18.32 -1.96
CA GLN A 193 -8.27 -18.18 -0.50
C GLN A 193 -7.26 -19.10 0.17
N GLU A 194 -7.23 -20.37 -0.24
CA GLU A 194 -6.21 -21.32 0.22
C GLU A 194 -4.80 -20.79 -0.09
N GLN A 195 -4.64 -20.17 -1.27
CA GLN A 195 -3.35 -19.70 -1.75
C GLN A 195 -2.87 -18.45 -1.00
N LYS A 196 -3.79 -17.59 -0.56
CA LYS A 196 -3.49 -16.51 0.39
C LYS A 196 -2.93 -17.06 1.70
N VAL A 197 -3.58 -18.10 2.25
CA VAL A 197 -3.10 -18.77 3.47
C VAL A 197 -1.72 -19.40 3.25
N ARG A 198 -1.47 -20.01 2.09
CA ARG A 198 -0.14 -20.56 1.74
C ARG A 198 0.96 -19.50 1.74
N CYS A 199 0.73 -18.30 1.20
CA CYS A 199 1.72 -17.22 1.26
C CYS A 199 2.07 -16.83 2.71
N LEU A 200 1.07 -16.76 3.59
CA LEU A 200 1.26 -16.36 4.98
C LEU A 200 1.94 -17.47 5.81
N VAL A 201 1.57 -18.72 5.59
CA VAL A 201 2.24 -19.89 6.17
C VAL A 201 3.71 -19.92 5.75
N HIS A 202 4.00 -19.71 4.46
CA HIS A 202 5.36 -19.62 3.93
C HIS A 202 6.16 -18.48 4.58
N TYR A 203 5.56 -17.32 4.83
CA TYR A 203 6.19 -16.24 5.60
C TYR A 203 6.60 -16.68 7.01
N PHE A 204 5.71 -17.35 7.74
CA PHE A 204 6.02 -17.83 9.09
C PHE A 204 7.09 -18.92 9.09
N GLU A 205 7.10 -19.81 8.10
CA GLU A 205 8.19 -20.77 7.88
C GLU A 205 9.53 -20.02 7.68
N ARG A 206 9.57 -19.02 6.79
CA ARG A 206 10.78 -18.23 6.50
C ARG A 206 11.32 -17.46 7.70
N VAL A 207 10.47 -16.76 8.46
CA VAL A 207 10.94 -15.96 9.61
C VAL A 207 11.31 -16.80 10.82
N THR A 208 10.80 -18.04 10.94
CA THR A 208 11.22 -18.97 11.99
C THR A 208 12.50 -19.73 11.64
N ASP A 209 12.76 -19.99 10.36
CA ASP A 209 14.02 -20.54 9.87
C ASP A 209 15.16 -19.52 9.93
N SER A 210 14.93 -18.31 9.41
CA SER A 210 15.90 -17.22 9.39
C SER A 210 15.22 -15.87 9.59
N MET A 211 15.23 -15.39 10.84
CA MET A 211 14.61 -14.12 11.21
C MET A 211 15.25 -12.93 10.47
N PRO A 212 14.48 -12.16 9.69
CA PRO A 212 14.99 -10.93 9.06
C PRO A 212 15.32 -9.85 10.10
N THR A 213 16.39 -9.09 9.86
CA THR A 213 16.96 -8.13 10.82
C THR A 213 16.82 -6.66 10.41
N GLY A 214 16.15 -6.39 9.29
CA GLY A 214 15.93 -5.04 8.81
C GLY A 214 14.83 -4.30 9.55
N LEU A 215 14.51 -3.11 9.04
CA LEU A 215 13.44 -2.26 9.56
C LEU A 215 12.35 -2.05 8.50
N VAL A 216 11.14 -1.74 8.96
CA VAL A 216 10.00 -1.34 8.13
C VAL A 216 9.39 -0.07 8.74
N SER A 217 9.27 0.99 7.95
CA SER A 217 8.61 2.23 8.37
C SER A 217 7.23 2.38 7.72
N PHE A 218 6.29 2.89 8.51
CA PHE A 218 4.93 3.23 8.10
C PHE A 218 4.72 4.72 8.33
N GLU A 219 4.57 5.49 7.27
CA GLU A 219 4.31 6.92 7.31
C GLU A 219 2.86 7.21 6.98
N ARG A 220 2.17 7.95 7.85
CA ARG A 220 0.88 8.58 7.52
C ARG A 220 1.17 9.97 6.97
N LYS A 221 0.91 10.16 5.68
CA LYS A 221 0.99 11.46 5.01
C LYS A 221 -0.34 12.19 5.14
N VAL A 222 -0.28 13.48 5.41
CA VAL A 222 -1.46 14.34 5.53
C VAL A 222 -1.18 15.66 4.82
N LEU A 223 -2.00 15.99 3.81
CA LEU A 223 -2.03 17.33 3.23
C LEU A 223 -2.91 18.24 4.10
N PRO A 224 -2.36 19.31 4.71
CA PRO A 224 -3.15 20.22 5.54
C PRO A 224 -4.28 20.87 4.74
N ARG A 225 -5.53 20.80 5.23
CA ARG A 225 -6.69 21.42 4.55
C ARG A 225 -6.71 22.95 4.62
N ARG A 226 -5.95 23.53 5.55
CA ARG A 226 -5.79 24.98 5.69
C ARG A 226 -4.33 25.34 5.42
N ALA A 227 -4.12 26.46 4.73
CA ALA A 227 -2.80 27.03 4.58
C ALA A 227 -2.30 27.47 5.97
N PHE A 228 -1.27 26.79 6.46
CA PHE A 228 -0.42 27.30 7.54
C PHE A 228 0.80 27.97 6.90
N SER A 229 1.49 28.84 7.63
CA SER A 229 2.60 29.68 7.14
C SER A 229 3.66 28.92 6.33
N ASP A 230 3.83 27.62 6.61
CA ASP A 230 4.91 26.82 6.06
C ASP A 230 4.45 25.53 5.37
N GLY A 231 3.16 25.26 5.12
CA GLY A 231 2.69 23.97 4.56
C GLY A 231 2.19 24.05 3.12
N VAL A 232 2.28 22.96 2.33
CA VAL A 232 1.56 22.81 1.06
C VAL A 232 0.10 22.46 1.37
N PRO A 233 -0.87 23.38 1.21
CA PRO A 233 -2.26 23.08 1.53
C PRO A 233 -2.84 22.09 0.52
N TYR A 234 -3.93 21.44 0.90
CA TYR A 234 -4.78 20.66 0.00
C TYR A 234 -5.20 21.54 -1.21
N PRO A 235 -4.68 21.29 -2.42
CA PRO A 235 -4.89 22.22 -3.54
C PRO A 235 -6.35 22.26 -3.99
N ASP A 236 -6.83 23.44 -4.37
CA ASP A 236 -8.14 23.59 -5.01
C ASP A 236 -8.01 23.56 -6.55
N ILE A 237 -9.14 23.66 -7.26
CA ILE A 237 -9.16 23.65 -8.73
C ILE A 237 -8.31 24.78 -9.31
N HIS A 238 -8.32 25.96 -8.69
CA HIS A 238 -7.58 27.12 -9.20
C HIS A 238 -6.07 26.92 -9.05
N ALA A 239 -5.62 26.32 -7.94
CA ALA A 239 -4.22 25.97 -7.74
C ALA A 239 -3.70 25.01 -8.81
N TRP A 240 -4.50 24.00 -9.19
CA TRP A 240 -4.12 23.07 -10.26
C TRP A 240 -4.05 23.74 -11.64
N VAL A 241 -5.06 24.56 -12.00
CA VAL A 241 -5.06 25.30 -13.28
C VAL A 241 -3.89 26.28 -13.36
N ALA A 242 -3.49 26.90 -12.24
CA ALA A 242 -2.40 27.86 -12.20
C ALA A 242 -1.00 27.22 -12.24
N SER A 243 -0.89 25.89 -12.15
CA SER A 243 0.42 25.21 -12.10
C SER A 243 1.16 25.29 -13.42
N SER A 244 2.37 25.85 -13.37
CA SER A 244 3.31 25.89 -14.50
C SER A 244 4.35 24.77 -14.45
N ALA A 245 4.19 23.79 -13.54
CA ALA A 245 5.13 22.68 -13.42
C ALA A 245 5.18 21.87 -14.71
N PRO A 246 6.37 21.46 -15.19
CA PRO A 246 6.48 20.61 -16.37
C PRO A 246 5.96 19.20 -16.08
N LEU A 247 5.41 18.55 -17.10
CA LEU A 247 5.06 17.13 -17.01
C LEU A 247 6.34 16.27 -16.98
N CYS A 248 6.42 15.34 -16.02
CA CYS A 248 7.53 14.40 -15.90
C CYS A 248 7.49 13.33 -17.01
N GLN A 249 8.53 12.51 -17.12
CA GLN A 249 8.53 11.39 -18.06
C GLN A 249 7.39 10.40 -17.74
N PHE A 250 6.68 9.92 -18.75
CA PHE A 250 5.60 8.95 -18.59
C PHE A 250 5.83 7.79 -19.55
N THR A 251 6.20 6.62 -19.01
CA THR A 251 6.53 5.40 -19.77
C THR A 251 5.39 4.41 -19.59
N VAL A 252 4.91 3.81 -20.68
CA VAL A 252 3.76 2.91 -20.68
C VAL A 252 4.22 1.48 -20.95
N PHE A 253 3.77 0.54 -20.12
CA PHE A 253 4.04 -0.88 -20.24
C PHE A 253 2.72 -1.64 -20.40
N SER A 254 2.58 -2.41 -21.48
CA SER A 254 1.37 -3.21 -21.73
C SER A 254 1.25 -4.41 -20.78
N SER A 255 2.39 -4.90 -20.30
CA SER A 255 2.53 -6.07 -19.43
C SER A 255 3.61 -5.84 -18.36
N GLY A 256 3.71 -6.75 -17.40
CA GLY A 256 4.58 -6.63 -16.23
C GLY A 256 3.79 -6.28 -14.97
N PHE A 257 4.51 -6.18 -13.85
CA PHE A 257 3.94 -5.97 -12.53
C PHE A 257 4.64 -4.81 -11.81
N ILE A 258 3.89 -4.08 -10.99
CA ILE A 258 4.39 -2.91 -10.26
C ILE A 258 5.49 -3.31 -9.26
N GLU A 259 5.34 -4.46 -8.62
CA GLU A 259 6.28 -5.02 -7.65
C GLU A 259 7.61 -5.47 -8.25
N ASP A 260 7.64 -5.77 -9.55
CA ASP A 260 8.82 -6.27 -10.28
C ASP A 260 9.70 -5.11 -10.80
N GLU A 261 9.33 -3.86 -10.53
CA GLU A 261 10.11 -2.69 -10.92
C GLU A 261 11.54 -2.75 -10.37
N GLU A 262 12.52 -2.68 -11.26
CA GLU A 262 13.94 -2.66 -10.94
C GLU A 262 14.43 -1.26 -10.56
N GLN A 263 13.88 -0.22 -11.20
CA GLN A 263 14.22 1.16 -10.87
C GLN A 263 13.61 1.56 -9.51
N GLU A 264 14.34 2.32 -8.69
CA GLU A 264 13.78 2.77 -7.41
C GLU A 264 12.59 3.70 -7.67
N ALA A 265 11.39 3.27 -7.27
CA ALA A 265 10.14 3.99 -7.49
C ALA A 265 9.18 3.77 -6.31
N LEU A 266 8.23 4.69 -6.15
CA LEU A 266 7.03 4.46 -5.34
C LEU A 266 6.15 3.45 -6.06
N GLN A 267 6.00 2.26 -5.49
CA GLN A 267 5.14 1.21 -6.00
C GLN A 267 3.73 1.43 -5.46
N VAL A 268 2.79 1.78 -6.33
CA VAL A 268 1.44 2.17 -5.91
C VAL A 268 0.62 0.94 -5.51
N ASP A 269 0.09 0.97 -4.30
CA ASP A 269 -0.94 0.09 -3.80
C ASP A 269 -2.32 0.72 -4.06
N PHE A 270 -3.17 0.02 -4.81
CA PHE A 270 -4.51 0.46 -5.18
C PHE A 270 -5.47 0.19 -4.01
N ALA A 271 -5.21 0.93 -2.94
CA ALA A 271 -5.71 0.60 -1.62
C ALA A 271 -7.22 0.81 -1.45
N ASN A 272 -7.77 0.15 -0.45
CA ASN A 272 -8.97 0.62 0.23
C ASN A 272 -8.60 1.72 1.24
N LYS A 273 -9.54 2.59 1.60
CA LYS A 273 -9.33 3.59 2.66
C LYS A 273 -8.96 2.97 4.01
N TYR A 274 -9.41 1.74 4.26
CA TYR A 274 -8.87 0.88 5.30
C TYR A 274 -7.72 0.07 4.70
N LEU A 275 -6.49 0.41 5.06
CA LEU A 275 -5.28 -0.27 4.58
C LEU A 275 -5.43 -1.79 4.63
N GLY A 276 -5.05 -2.47 3.54
CA GLY A 276 -5.11 -3.91 3.38
C GLY A 276 -6.47 -4.42 2.92
N GLY A 277 -7.51 -3.59 2.85
CA GLY A 277 -8.80 -3.95 2.27
C GLY A 277 -9.34 -5.31 2.74
N GLY A 278 -9.51 -6.24 1.80
CA GLY A 278 -9.95 -7.61 2.06
C GLY A 278 -8.84 -8.62 2.32
N ALA A 279 -7.60 -8.21 2.65
CA ALA A 279 -6.43 -9.08 2.71
C ALA A 279 -6.59 -10.22 3.72
N LEU A 280 -7.24 -9.94 4.86
CA LEU A 280 -7.56 -10.95 5.88
C LEU A 280 -9.01 -11.45 5.78
N SER A 281 -9.63 -11.34 4.61
CA SER A 281 -10.95 -11.89 4.31
C SER A 281 -11.00 -12.41 2.85
N TRP A 282 -12.02 -12.03 2.07
CA TRP A 282 -12.31 -12.54 0.73
C TRP A 282 -11.58 -11.82 -0.42
N GLY A 283 -10.99 -10.65 -0.16
CA GLY A 283 -10.32 -9.84 -1.18
C GLY A 283 -9.10 -10.55 -1.75
N CYS A 284 -8.87 -10.43 -3.06
CA CYS A 284 -7.74 -11.06 -3.74
C CYS A 284 -7.42 -10.33 -5.06
N VAL A 285 -7.50 -9.00 -5.03
CA VAL A 285 -7.10 -8.14 -6.16
C VAL A 285 -5.74 -7.53 -5.84
N GLN A 286 -5.36 -6.41 -6.46
CA GLN A 286 -4.00 -5.87 -6.40
C GLN A 286 -3.51 -5.62 -4.96
N GLU A 287 -4.27 -4.90 -4.12
CA GLU A 287 -3.89 -4.63 -2.72
C GLU A 287 -3.71 -5.94 -1.92
N GLU A 288 -4.68 -6.84 -1.96
CA GLU A 288 -4.60 -8.05 -1.14
C GLU A 288 -3.50 -9.00 -1.60
N ILE A 289 -3.27 -9.12 -2.92
CA ILE A 289 -2.15 -9.90 -3.46
C ILE A 289 -0.83 -9.32 -2.94
N ARG A 290 -0.67 -7.98 -2.95
CA ARG A 290 0.52 -7.32 -2.43
C ARG A 290 0.75 -7.65 -0.96
N PHE A 291 -0.30 -7.64 -0.14
CA PHE A 291 -0.23 -7.99 1.27
C PHE A 291 0.07 -9.47 1.52
N MET A 292 -0.24 -10.36 0.58
CA MET A 292 0.13 -11.78 0.70
C MET A 292 1.60 -12.02 0.33
N ILE A 293 2.12 -11.35 -0.69
CA ILE A 293 3.52 -11.54 -1.11
C ILE A 293 4.51 -10.73 -0.26
N ASN A 294 4.04 -9.65 0.37
CA ASN A 294 4.75 -8.84 1.37
C ASN A 294 3.98 -8.83 2.72
N PRO A 295 3.95 -9.92 3.50
CA PRO A 295 3.11 -10.01 4.71
C PRO A 295 3.38 -8.96 5.78
N GLU A 296 4.57 -8.37 5.79
CA GLU A 296 4.94 -7.30 6.71
C GLU A 296 4.05 -6.05 6.57
N LEU A 297 3.36 -5.86 5.44
CA LEU A 297 2.38 -4.78 5.27
C LEU A 297 1.17 -4.93 6.21
N ILE A 298 0.78 -6.16 6.55
CA ILE A 298 -0.39 -6.46 7.38
C ILE A 298 -0.27 -5.84 8.77
N VAL A 299 0.94 -5.69 9.31
CA VAL A 299 1.11 -5.08 10.65
C VAL A 299 0.64 -3.62 10.68
N GLY A 300 0.64 -2.92 9.55
CA GLY A 300 0.07 -1.57 9.45
C GLY A 300 -1.42 -1.53 9.81
N MET A 301 -2.15 -2.61 9.51
CA MET A 301 -3.57 -2.77 9.85
C MET A 301 -3.81 -2.77 11.37
N LEU A 302 -2.79 -3.06 12.19
CA LEU A 302 -2.89 -3.04 13.65
C LEU A 302 -3.14 -1.62 14.17
N PHE A 303 -2.52 -0.60 13.57
CA PHE A 303 -2.38 0.73 14.16
C PHE A 303 -2.68 1.92 13.22
N LEU A 304 -2.88 1.71 11.92
CA LEU A 304 -3.26 2.78 10.97
C LEU A 304 -4.78 2.87 10.83
N SER A 305 -5.37 3.95 11.32
CA SER A 305 -6.81 4.23 11.13
C SER A 305 -7.12 4.54 9.65
N CYS A 306 -8.38 4.34 9.25
CA CYS A 306 -8.93 4.71 7.94
C CYS A 306 -8.39 6.05 7.41
N MET A 307 -8.00 6.09 6.13
CA MET A 307 -7.56 7.30 5.45
C MET A 307 -8.76 8.22 5.11
N GLU A 308 -8.56 9.52 5.29
CA GLU A 308 -9.39 10.60 4.75
C GLU A 308 -8.89 11.02 3.36
N ASP A 309 -9.67 11.82 2.64
CA ASP A 309 -9.34 12.26 1.26
C ASP A 309 -7.97 12.97 1.12
N ASN A 310 -7.49 13.61 2.19
CA ASN A 310 -6.23 14.35 2.21
C ASN A 310 -5.05 13.54 2.78
N GLU A 311 -5.18 12.22 2.87
CA GLU A 311 -4.20 11.35 3.51
C GLU A 311 -3.70 10.24 2.57
N ALA A 312 -2.50 9.74 2.82
CA ALA A 312 -1.96 8.55 2.17
C ALA A 312 -1.05 7.81 3.15
N ILE A 313 -0.72 6.55 2.85
CA ILE A 313 0.20 5.75 3.67
C ILE A 313 1.39 5.33 2.81
N GLU A 314 2.62 5.63 3.27
CA GLU A 314 3.84 5.10 2.66
C GLU A 314 4.45 4.03 3.58
N ILE A 315 4.79 2.88 3.00
CA ILE A 315 5.44 1.77 3.69
C ILE A 315 6.78 1.51 3.01
N PHE A 316 7.86 1.57 3.79
CA PHE A 316 9.23 1.43 3.27
C PHE A 316 9.99 0.37 4.07
N GLY A 317 10.50 -0.65 3.38
CA GLY A 317 11.36 -1.67 3.98
C GLY A 317 10.80 -3.09 3.90
N ALA A 318 9.53 -3.24 3.49
CA ALA A 318 8.86 -4.54 3.46
C ALA A 318 9.53 -5.49 2.45
N GLU A 319 9.81 -6.72 2.91
CA GLU A 319 10.38 -7.80 2.10
C GLU A 319 9.29 -8.58 1.36
N ARG A 320 9.59 -9.01 0.13
CA ARG A 320 8.75 -9.97 -0.60
C ARG A 320 9.19 -11.38 -0.26
N PHE A 321 8.25 -12.21 0.19
CA PHE A 321 8.51 -13.60 0.61
C PHE A 321 8.00 -14.63 -0.40
N SER A 322 7.00 -14.27 -1.20
CA SER A 322 6.30 -15.23 -2.07
C SER A 322 6.33 -14.84 -3.55
N GLN A 323 6.55 -15.84 -4.39
CA GLN A 323 6.21 -15.82 -5.81
C GLN A 323 4.75 -16.19 -5.99
N TYR A 324 4.11 -15.58 -6.99
CA TYR A 324 2.72 -15.84 -7.29
C TYR A 324 2.47 -15.85 -8.80
N MET A 325 1.31 -16.37 -9.19
CA MET A 325 0.74 -16.18 -10.53
C MET A 325 -0.77 -15.97 -10.44
N GLY A 326 -1.37 -15.49 -11.52
CA GLY A 326 -2.80 -15.25 -11.58
C GLY A 326 -3.26 -14.04 -10.76
N TYR A 327 -4.56 -13.78 -10.78
CA TYR A 327 -5.18 -12.60 -10.18
C TYR A 327 -6.63 -12.90 -9.79
N GLY A 328 -7.15 -12.33 -8.71
CA GLY A 328 -8.51 -12.64 -8.28
C GLY A 328 -8.65 -14.12 -7.93
N SER A 329 -9.66 -14.77 -8.52
CA SER A 329 -9.91 -16.21 -8.31
C SER A 329 -8.80 -17.13 -8.84
N SER A 330 -7.98 -16.68 -9.80
CA SER A 330 -6.87 -17.45 -10.35
C SER A 330 -5.55 -17.29 -9.60
N PHE A 331 -5.49 -16.46 -8.56
CA PHE A 331 -4.29 -16.25 -7.74
C PHE A 331 -3.76 -17.56 -7.14
N ARG A 332 -2.48 -17.87 -7.37
CA ARG A 332 -1.77 -19.03 -6.82
C ARG A 332 -0.46 -18.61 -6.19
N PHE A 333 -0.16 -19.19 -5.02
CA PHE A 333 1.20 -19.22 -4.48
C PHE A 333 2.02 -20.21 -5.32
N VAL A 334 3.21 -19.79 -5.75
CA VAL A 334 4.06 -20.60 -6.67
C VAL A 334 5.36 -21.02 -6.02
N GLY A 335 5.77 -20.36 -4.94
CA GLY A 335 6.94 -20.74 -4.17
C GLY A 335 7.62 -19.56 -3.52
N ASP A 336 8.85 -19.82 -3.09
CA ASP A 336 9.69 -18.87 -2.37
C ASP A 336 10.16 -17.70 -3.25
N TYR A 337 10.19 -16.50 -2.68
CA TYR A 337 10.87 -15.35 -3.28
C TYR A 337 12.06 -14.95 -2.40
N LEU A 338 13.24 -14.91 -3.02
CA LEU A 338 14.47 -14.41 -2.40
C LEU A 338 14.63 -12.94 -2.80
N ASP A 339 14.26 -12.04 -1.90
CA ASP A 339 14.32 -10.61 -2.19
C ASP A 339 15.75 -10.08 -2.18
N THR A 340 16.27 -9.78 -3.36
CA THR A 340 17.63 -9.27 -3.58
C THR A 340 17.70 -7.75 -3.61
N LYS A 341 16.59 -7.02 -3.39
CA LYS A 341 16.64 -5.55 -3.34
C LYS A 341 17.58 -5.09 -2.22
N PRO A 342 18.43 -4.07 -2.47
CA PRO A 342 19.41 -3.60 -1.50
C PRO A 342 18.74 -2.96 -0.29
N PHE A 343 19.51 -2.71 0.77
CA PHE A 343 19.06 -1.94 1.93
C PHE A 343 19.45 -0.46 1.80
N ASP A 344 18.68 0.41 2.46
CA ASP A 344 19.07 1.80 2.68
C ASP A 344 19.99 1.94 3.91
N SER A 345 20.40 3.17 4.23
CA SER A 345 21.26 3.46 5.38
C SER A 345 20.60 3.21 6.74
N MET A 346 19.28 3.04 6.78
CA MET A 346 18.51 2.72 7.99
C MET A 346 18.25 1.21 8.13
N GLY A 347 18.76 0.38 7.22
CA GLY A 347 18.51 -1.06 7.22
C GLY A 347 17.11 -1.44 6.74
N ARG A 348 16.43 -0.57 5.99
CA ARG A 348 15.17 -0.88 5.31
C ARG A 348 15.46 -1.37 3.90
N ARG A 349 14.78 -2.42 3.46
CA ARG A 349 14.86 -2.87 2.06
C ARG A 349 14.37 -1.78 1.12
N ARG A 350 14.99 -1.61 -0.06
CA ARG A 350 14.65 -0.62 -1.10
C ARG A 350 13.35 -0.91 -1.85
N THR A 351 12.29 -1.14 -1.08
CA THR A 351 10.92 -1.36 -1.51
C THR A 351 10.04 -0.30 -0.86
N ARG A 352 9.60 0.69 -1.65
CA ARG A 352 8.70 1.76 -1.20
C ARG A 352 7.33 1.54 -1.80
N ILE A 353 6.33 1.35 -0.96
CA ILE A 353 4.95 1.12 -1.35
C ILE A 353 4.13 2.31 -0.88
N VAL A 354 3.24 2.82 -1.72
CA VAL A 354 2.35 3.92 -1.36
C VAL A 354 0.90 3.51 -1.56
N ALA A 355 0.15 3.45 -0.47
CA ALA A 355 -1.28 3.16 -0.44
C ALA A 355 -2.07 4.45 -0.61
N ILE A 356 -2.82 4.51 -1.71
CA ILE A 356 -3.79 5.57 -2.00
C ILE A 356 -5.12 4.95 -2.39
N ASP A 357 -6.20 5.36 -1.73
CA ASP A 357 -7.53 4.84 -2.00
C ASP A 357 -8.26 5.68 -3.06
N ALA A 358 -8.75 5.05 -4.12
CA ALA A 358 -9.59 5.72 -5.13
C ALA A 358 -11.06 5.79 -4.66
N LEU A 359 -11.85 6.68 -5.25
CA LEU A 359 -13.29 6.72 -5.00
C LEU A 359 -13.97 5.49 -5.60
N ASP A 360 -14.81 4.83 -4.80
CA ASP A 360 -15.74 3.79 -5.27
C ASP A 360 -16.96 4.48 -5.90
N CYS A 361 -16.79 4.95 -7.14
CA CYS A 361 -17.78 5.75 -7.85
C CYS A 361 -17.96 5.22 -9.28
N PRO A 362 -18.80 4.18 -9.46
CA PRO A 362 -19.13 3.69 -10.79
C PRO A 362 -19.95 4.75 -11.54
N ALA A 363 -19.66 4.92 -12.83
CA ALA A 363 -20.38 5.77 -13.80
C ALA A 363 -20.04 7.28 -13.79
N ARG A 364 -21.01 8.14 -14.12
CA ARG A 364 -20.82 9.55 -14.52
C ARG A 364 -20.12 10.42 -13.48
N LEU A 365 -20.15 10.02 -12.21
CA LEU A 365 -19.60 10.80 -11.09
C LEU A 365 -18.09 11.04 -11.23
N HIS A 366 -17.33 10.16 -11.89
CA HIS A 366 -15.89 10.35 -12.06
C HIS A 366 -15.50 11.53 -12.98
N TYR A 367 -16.45 12.14 -13.69
CA TYR A 367 -16.24 13.36 -14.48
C TYR A 367 -16.59 14.63 -13.70
N GLU A 368 -17.19 14.52 -12.51
CA GLU A 368 -17.51 15.68 -11.70
C GLU A 368 -16.22 16.33 -11.19
N SER A 369 -16.18 17.67 -11.23
CA SER A 369 -15.01 18.45 -10.83
C SER A 369 -14.54 18.14 -9.40
N GLY A 370 -15.47 17.93 -8.47
CA GLY A 370 -15.17 17.54 -7.10
C GLY A 370 -14.48 16.17 -7.02
N CYS A 371 -14.93 15.19 -7.80
CA CYS A 371 -14.33 13.86 -7.87
C CYS A 371 -12.94 13.91 -8.51
N LEU A 372 -12.78 14.63 -9.63
CA LEU A 372 -11.46 14.82 -10.25
C LEU A 372 -10.47 15.47 -9.28
N LEU A 373 -10.90 16.52 -8.58
CA LEU A 373 -10.08 17.23 -7.58
C LEU A 373 -9.66 16.31 -6.44
N ARG A 374 -10.60 15.50 -5.92
CA ARG A 374 -10.32 14.53 -4.87
C ARG A 374 -9.24 13.53 -5.32
N GLU A 375 -9.39 12.95 -6.50
CA GLU A 375 -8.48 11.90 -6.99
C GLU A 375 -7.08 12.44 -7.28
N VAL A 376 -6.95 13.63 -7.88
CA VAL A 376 -5.63 14.25 -8.11
C VAL A 376 -4.94 14.61 -6.79
N ASN A 377 -5.68 15.10 -5.80
CA ASN A 377 -5.12 15.44 -4.49
C ASN A 377 -4.72 14.21 -3.68
N LYS A 378 -5.50 13.12 -3.77
CA LYS A 378 -5.15 11.83 -3.16
C LYS A 378 -3.85 11.26 -3.76
N ALA A 379 -3.76 11.22 -5.09
CA ALA A 379 -2.54 10.78 -5.77
C ALA A 379 -1.35 11.69 -5.42
N PHE A 380 -1.56 13.02 -5.42
CA PHE A 380 -0.54 13.98 -5.04
C PHE A 380 -0.07 13.77 -3.60
N CYS A 381 -0.98 13.54 -2.64
CA CYS A 381 -0.64 13.23 -1.25
C CYS A 381 0.27 12.00 -1.14
N GLY A 382 -0.04 10.93 -1.87
CA GLY A 382 0.80 9.73 -1.92
C GLY A 382 2.18 10.00 -2.52
N PHE A 383 2.22 10.71 -3.64
CA PHE A 383 3.47 10.98 -4.38
C PHE A 383 4.31 12.09 -3.78
N PHE A 384 3.76 12.90 -2.89
CA PHE A 384 4.46 13.96 -2.19
C PHE A 384 5.66 13.42 -1.39
N ASP A 385 6.79 14.13 -1.46
CA ASP A 385 8.00 13.82 -0.71
C ASP A 385 8.27 14.92 0.34
N GLN A 386 8.09 14.62 1.62
CA GLN A 386 8.31 15.62 2.67
C GLN A 386 9.73 16.20 2.66
N SER A 387 10.74 15.47 2.17
CA SER A 387 12.11 16.01 2.07
C SER A 387 12.24 17.14 1.04
N LYS A 388 11.31 17.22 0.07
CA LYS A 388 11.26 18.25 -0.98
C LYS A 388 10.36 19.43 -0.61
N HIS A 389 9.92 19.52 0.65
CA HIS A 389 8.97 20.51 1.14
C HIS A 389 9.30 21.96 0.75
N HIS A 390 10.58 22.34 0.85
CA HIS A 390 11.04 23.68 0.47
C HIS A 390 10.88 23.98 -1.03
N LEU A 391 10.87 22.97 -1.92
CA LEU A 391 10.68 23.15 -3.36
C LEU A 391 9.20 23.38 -3.66
N TYR A 392 8.32 22.65 -2.97
CA TYR A 392 6.88 22.83 -3.17
C TYR A 392 6.39 24.18 -2.67
N ALA A 393 6.89 24.66 -1.53
CA ALA A 393 6.58 26.01 -1.05
C ALA A 393 6.89 27.08 -2.11
N LYS A 394 7.99 26.92 -2.88
CA LYS A 394 8.36 27.81 -3.99
C LYS A 394 7.49 27.62 -5.25
N LEU A 395 6.92 26.43 -5.48
CA LEU A 395 6.01 26.18 -6.62
C LEU A 395 4.62 26.79 -6.40
N PHE A 396 4.14 26.83 -5.16
CA PHE A 396 2.84 27.41 -4.81
C PHE A 396 2.92 28.89 -4.40
N GLN A 397 4.12 29.44 -4.19
CA GLN A 397 4.37 30.88 -4.03
C GLN A 397 4.87 31.45 -5.37
N VAL A 398 4.00 32.16 -6.08
CA VAL A 398 4.26 32.75 -7.39
C VAL A 398 5.41 33.78 -7.30
N ASP A 399 6.60 33.42 -7.79
CA ASP A 399 7.54 34.29 -8.54
C ASP A 399 8.79 33.49 -8.97
N LEU A 400 8.72 32.83 -10.13
CA LEU A 400 9.84 32.11 -10.74
C LEU A 400 10.76 33.09 -11.49
N HIS A 401 11.74 33.67 -10.80
CA HIS A 401 12.77 34.49 -11.46
C HIS A 401 14.20 33.95 -11.42
N ASN A 402 14.48 32.78 -10.87
CA ASN A 402 15.82 32.16 -10.96
C ASN A 402 15.75 30.67 -11.28
N LYS A 403 16.21 30.31 -12.49
CA LYS A 403 16.28 28.93 -13.00
C LYS A 403 17.54 28.16 -12.56
N ASP A 404 18.47 28.81 -11.86
CA ASP A 404 19.82 28.26 -11.63
C ASP A 404 20.01 27.48 -10.31
N ASP A 405 19.01 27.45 -9.43
CA ASP A 405 19.15 26.94 -8.05
C ASP A 405 18.76 25.46 -7.86
N PHE A 406 18.47 24.73 -8.95
CA PHE A 406 18.07 23.30 -8.92
C PHE A 406 19.25 22.32 -8.98
N SER A 407 20.50 22.79 -8.95
CA SER A 407 21.69 22.01 -9.32
C SER A 407 22.37 21.22 -8.20
N SER A 408 21.81 21.16 -6.98
CA SER A 408 22.47 20.56 -5.81
C SER A 408 21.65 19.55 -5.02
N ILE A 409 20.99 18.60 -5.69
CA ILE A 409 20.15 17.62 -4.99
C ILE A 409 20.73 16.19 -5.12
N ASN A 410 20.82 15.54 -3.96
CA ASN A 410 21.49 14.26 -3.71
C ASN A 410 20.65 13.06 -4.20
N SER A 411 21.25 11.87 -4.19
CA SER A 411 20.75 10.56 -4.70
C SER A 411 19.31 10.11 -4.35
N SER A 412 18.57 10.81 -3.48
CA SER A 412 17.12 10.59 -3.26
C SER A 412 16.26 11.14 -4.41
N GLU A 413 16.85 11.87 -5.36
CA GLU A 413 16.12 12.61 -6.39
C GLU A 413 15.48 11.75 -7.48
N TYR A 414 15.93 10.50 -7.64
CA TYR A 414 15.54 9.64 -8.75
C TYR A 414 14.40 8.65 -8.46
N VAL A 415 13.67 8.83 -7.35
CA VAL A 415 12.53 7.94 -7.02
C VAL A 415 11.27 8.36 -7.76
N GLY A 416 10.97 7.66 -8.86
CA GLY A 416 9.76 7.84 -9.66
C GLY A 416 8.51 7.19 -9.06
N VAL A 417 7.52 6.94 -9.89
CA VAL A 417 6.26 6.26 -9.52
C VAL A 417 6.01 5.08 -10.46
N SER A 418 5.78 3.89 -9.92
CA SER A 418 5.35 2.72 -10.68
C SER A 418 3.91 2.41 -10.29
N THR A 419 2.99 2.53 -11.26
CA THR A 419 1.54 2.48 -11.04
C THR A 419 0.81 1.88 -12.24
N GLY A 420 -0.52 1.91 -12.24
CA GLY A 420 -1.36 1.45 -13.35
C GLY A 420 -2.80 1.93 -13.20
N ASN A 421 -3.74 1.03 -13.48
CA ASN A 421 -5.19 1.29 -13.54
C ASN A 421 -5.83 1.46 -12.14
N TRP A 422 -5.30 2.39 -11.34
CA TRP A 422 -5.73 2.73 -9.98
C TRP A 422 -7.22 3.08 -9.92
N GLY A 423 -7.99 2.29 -9.17
CA GLY A 423 -9.43 2.49 -8.99
C GLY A 423 -10.29 2.13 -10.21
N CYS A 424 -9.73 1.48 -11.24
CA CYS A 424 -10.48 1.21 -12.48
C CYS A 424 -11.16 -0.17 -12.51
N GLY A 425 -10.67 -1.13 -11.73
CA GLY A 425 -11.24 -2.47 -11.61
C GLY A 425 -12.49 -2.48 -10.73
N ALA A 426 -12.34 -2.95 -9.48
CA ALA A 426 -13.46 -3.10 -8.55
C ALA A 426 -14.25 -1.80 -8.28
N PHE A 427 -13.60 -0.64 -8.38
CA PHE A 427 -14.19 0.68 -8.12
C PHE A 427 -14.72 1.40 -9.38
N GLY A 428 -14.58 0.80 -10.57
CA GLY A 428 -15.23 1.28 -11.80
C GLY A 428 -14.76 2.64 -12.36
N GLY A 429 -13.59 3.11 -11.96
CA GLY A 429 -12.96 4.33 -12.49
C GLY A 429 -12.59 4.23 -13.97
N ASN A 430 -12.54 5.37 -14.67
CA ASN A 430 -12.10 5.41 -16.07
C ASN A 430 -10.56 5.42 -16.16
N PRO A 431 -9.92 4.42 -16.82
CA PRO A 431 -8.47 4.30 -16.88
C PRO A 431 -7.80 5.43 -17.69
N GLU A 432 -8.43 5.94 -18.75
CA GLU A 432 -7.91 7.09 -19.51
C GLU A 432 -7.78 8.32 -18.61
N ILE A 433 -8.81 8.63 -17.83
CA ILE A 433 -8.81 9.76 -16.89
C ILE A 433 -7.83 9.52 -15.74
N LYS A 434 -7.85 8.33 -15.14
CA LYS A 434 -6.98 7.97 -14.02
C LYS A 434 -5.50 7.97 -14.39
N SER A 435 -5.13 7.63 -15.63
CA SER A 435 -3.76 7.73 -16.11
C SER A 435 -3.25 9.18 -16.13
N MET A 436 -4.07 10.11 -16.64
CA MET A 436 -3.72 11.54 -16.68
C MET A 436 -3.68 12.16 -15.29
N ILE A 437 -4.64 11.82 -14.42
CA ILE A 437 -4.65 12.28 -13.01
C ILE A 437 -3.34 11.91 -12.31
N GLN A 438 -2.89 10.67 -12.48
CA GLN A 438 -1.65 10.20 -11.87
C GLN A 438 -0.42 10.90 -12.47
N TRP A 439 -0.42 11.18 -13.79
CA TRP A 439 0.66 11.93 -14.44
C TRP A 439 0.75 13.38 -13.92
N ILE A 440 -0.39 14.07 -13.82
CA ILE A 440 -0.51 15.42 -13.26
C ILE A 440 0.01 15.43 -11.82
N ALA A 441 -0.48 14.53 -10.97
CA ALA A 441 -0.10 14.44 -9.58
C ALA A 441 1.41 14.13 -9.38
N ALA A 442 1.96 13.17 -10.13
CA ALA A 442 3.36 12.80 -10.03
C ALA A 442 4.29 13.93 -10.49
N SER A 443 3.91 14.61 -11.59
CA SER A 443 4.65 15.77 -12.11
C SER A 443 4.64 16.94 -11.12
N GLN A 444 3.48 17.25 -10.53
CA GLN A 444 3.36 18.26 -9.48
C GLN A 444 4.16 17.90 -8.24
N ALA A 445 4.23 16.61 -7.89
CA ALA A 445 5.05 16.10 -6.79
C ALA A 445 6.55 16.06 -7.12
N LEU A 446 6.99 16.60 -8.27
CA LEU A 446 8.39 16.62 -8.72
C LEU A 446 9.00 15.21 -8.73
N ARG A 447 8.20 14.22 -9.15
CA ARG A 447 8.69 12.88 -9.44
C ARG A 447 9.34 12.88 -10.82
N PRO A 448 10.50 12.24 -10.99
CA PRO A 448 11.26 12.28 -12.25
C PRO A 448 10.55 11.53 -13.40
N PHE A 449 9.81 10.47 -13.08
CA PHE A 449 9.09 9.65 -14.05
C PHE A 449 7.89 8.92 -13.43
N VAL A 450 7.00 8.47 -14.32
CA VAL A 450 5.93 7.51 -14.05
C VAL A 450 6.11 6.30 -14.99
N ASN A 451 6.16 5.10 -14.43
CA ASN A 451 6.04 3.83 -15.14
C ASN A 451 4.61 3.32 -14.97
N TYR A 452 3.84 3.28 -16.06
CA TYR A 452 2.41 2.99 -16.06
C TYR A 452 2.13 1.64 -16.70
N TYR A 453 1.70 0.67 -15.90
CA TYR A 453 1.35 -0.68 -16.33
C TYR A 453 -0.14 -0.74 -16.69
N THR A 454 -0.47 -1.00 -17.96
CA THR A 454 -1.87 -1.00 -18.46
C THR A 454 -2.57 -2.34 -18.26
N PHE A 455 -1.82 -3.41 -17.99
CA PHE A 455 -2.33 -4.78 -17.86
C PHE A 455 -3.19 -5.21 -19.06
N GLU A 456 -2.72 -4.88 -20.27
CA GLU A 456 -3.37 -5.18 -21.55
C GLU A 456 -4.77 -4.54 -21.72
N ASP A 457 -5.08 -3.47 -20.97
CA ASP A 457 -6.35 -2.76 -21.10
C ASP A 457 -6.47 -2.06 -22.46
N VAL A 458 -7.38 -2.57 -23.28
CA VAL A 458 -7.61 -2.10 -24.66
C VAL A 458 -8.04 -0.62 -24.75
N SER A 459 -8.62 -0.06 -23.70
CA SER A 459 -8.97 1.37 -23.66
C SER A 459 -7.74 2.28 -23.65
N LEU A 460 -6.59 1.75 -23.21
CA LEU A 460 -5.34 2.47 -23.09
C LEU A 460 -4.39 2.29 -24.28
N GLN A 461 -4.80 1.62 -25.35
CA GLN A 461 -3.97 1.41 -26.56
C GLN A 461 -3.43 2.71 -27.17
N ARG A 462 -4.11 3.84 -26.95
CA ARG A 462 -3.68 5.17 -27.42
C ARG A 462 -2.63 5.85 -26.51
N LEU A 463 -2.40 5.32 -25.30
CA LEU A 463 -1.28 5.69 -24.43
C LEU A 463 0.02 5.01 -24.85
N GLU A 464 -0.06 3.77 -25.32
CA GLU A 464 1.10 2.91 -25.58
C GLU A 464 2.00 3.51 -26.66
N GLU A 465 3.14 4.07 -26.30
CA GLU A 465 4.23 4.24 -27.26
C GLU A 465 4.67 2.85 -27.72
N VAL A 466 4.26 2.41 -28.91
CA VAL A 466 4.98 1.30 -29.53
C VAL A 466 6.32 1.86 -29.98
N LEU A 467 7.31 1.73 -29.09
CA LEU A 467 8.73 1.82 -29.41
C LEU A 467 9.09 0.67 -30.36
N TYR A 468 8.65 0.76 -31.62
CA TYR A 468 9.35 0.05 -32.67
C TYR A 468 10.76 0.64 -32.73
N PRO A 469 11.83 -0.16 -32.62
CA PRO A 469 13.17 0.35 -32.84
C PRO A 469 13.28 0.80 -34.29
N LEU A 470 13.11 2.11 -34.53
CA LEU A 470 13.42 2.81 -35.78
C LEU A 470 14.94 2.88 -35.98
N HIS A 471 15.62 1.73 -35.94
CA HIS A 471 17.06 1.62 -36.19
C HIS A 471 17.44 0.75 -37.38
N ARG A 472 16.49 0.39 -38.25
CA ARG A 472 16.82 -0.07 -39.61
C ARG A 472 15.82 0.44 -40.61
N LEU A 473 16.19 1.53 -41.29
CA LEU A 473 15.99 1.82 -42.73
C LEU A 473 15.80 3.32 -42.96
N CYS A 474 16.92 4.06 -42.86
CA CYS A 474 17.09 5.23 -43.73
C CYS A 474 17.16 4.74 -45.18
N LEU A 475 16.01 4.62 -45.84
CA LEU A 475 15.93 4.64 -47.31
C LEU A 475 14.87 5.65 -47.74
N ARG A 476 15.32 6.91 -47.80
CA ARG A 476 15.14 7.83 -48.93
C ARG A 476 13.88 7.62 -49.79
N TYR A 477 12.68 7.73 -49.24
CA TYR A 477 11.50 8.21 -49.96
C TYR A 477 10.52 8.83 -48.96
N MET A 478 10.07 10.03 -49.30
CA MET A 478 9.11 10.84 -48.57
C MET A 478 7.78 10.08 -48.47
N ILE A 479 7.52 9.43 -47.34
CA ILE A 479 6.20 8.90 -46.99
C ILE A 479 5.68 9.75 -45.83
N LEU A 480 4.81 10.70 -46.17
CA LEU A 480 3.84 11.29 -45.25
C LEU A 480 2.80 10.23 -44.89
N GLU A 481 3.20 9.21 -44.12
CA GLU A 481 2.26 8.40 -43.38
C GLU A 481 2.01 9.13 -42.07
N VAL A 482 0.78 9.60 -41.92
CA VAL A 482 0.25 10.24 -40.72
C VAL A 482 0.34 9.21 -39.60
N PHE A 483 1.46 9.18 -38.88
CA PHE A 483 1.52 8.56 -37.56
C PHE A 483 0.51 9.32 -36.71
N SER A 484 -0.62 8.68 -36.40
CA SER A 484 -1.51 9.19 -35.35
C SER A 484 -0.66 9.25 -34.08
N PRO A 485 -0.32 10.44 -33.56
CA PRO A 485 0.65 10.53 -32.49
C PRO A 485 0.03 9.93 -31.23
N TYR A 486 0.77 9.04 -30.55
CA TYR A 486 0.37 8.55 -29.24
C TYR A 486 0.20 9.74 -28.29
N VAL A 487 -0.79 9.66 -27.39
CA VAL A 487 -1.22 10.81 -26.59
C VAL A 487 -0.07 11.41 -25.77
N ILE A 488 0.80 10.56 -25.20
CA ILE A 488 1.96 11.01 -24.42
C ILE A 488 2.94 11.80 -25.28
N GLN A 489 3.30 11.28 -26.46
CA GLN A 489 4.20 11.96 -27.38
C GLN A 489 3.60 13.29 -27.88
N TRP A 490 2.31 13.29 -28.21
CA TRP A 490 1.61 14.49 -28.65
C TRP A 490 1.62 15.58 -27.58
N ILE A 491 1.29 15.24 -26.33
CA ILE A 491 1.32 16.18 -25.19
C ILE A 491 2.74 16.73 -24.99
N ARG A 492 3.77 15.87 -25.04
CA ARG A 492 5.18 16.29 -24.91
C ARG A 492 5.63 17.23 -26.03
N LEU A 493 5.20 16.98 -27.27
CA LEU A 493 5.52 17.86 -28.41
C LEU A 493 4.90 19.26 -28.26
N HIS A 494 3.74 19.37 -27.61
CA HIS A 494 3.10 20.65 -27.34
C HIS A 494 3.65 21.35 -26.09
N GLY A 495 4.53 20.68 -25.33
CA GLY A 495 5.20 21.27 -24.16
C GLY A 495 4.25 21.59 -23.01
N TRP A 496 3.16 20.83 -22.86
CA TRP A 496 2.15 21.11 -21.85
C TRP A 496 2.69 21.03 -20.42
N THR A 497 2.19 21.93 -19.60
CA THR A 497 2.35 21.97 -18.15
C THR A 497 1.29 21.14 -17.44
N VAL A 498 1.48 20.93 -16.14
CA VAL A 498 0.48 20.34 -15.24
C VAL A 498 -0.86 21.06 -15.33
N GLY A 499 -0.87 22.40 -15.31
CA GLY A 499 -2.10 23.19 -15.38
C GLY A 499 -2.83 23.08 -16.71
N GLU A 500 -2.10 23.01 -17.83
CA GLU A 500 -2.71 22.83 -19.15
C GLU A 500 -3.33 21.45 -19.32
N LEU A 501 -2.65 20.37 -18.91
CA LEU A 501 -3.21 19.02 -18.97
C LEU A 501 -4.44 18.89 -18.03
N TRP A 502 -4.37 19.48 -16.84
CA TRP A 502 -5.50 19.54 -15.92
C TRP A 502 -6.69 20.30 -16.52
N HIS A 503 -6.46 21.45 -17.16
CA HIS A 503 -7.49 22.21 -17.84
C HIS A 503 -8.20 21.37 -18.92
N MET A 504 -7.45 20.66 -19.75
CA MET A 504 -8.00 19.79 -20.80
C MET A 504 -8.82 18.63 -20.23
N LEU A 505 -8.38 18.06 -19.11
CA LEU A 505 -9.12 17.01 -18.39
C LEU A 505 -10.46 17.52 -17.86
N MET A 506 -10.47 18.72 -17.28
CA MET A 506 -11.66 19.40 -16.77
C MET A 506 -12.63 19.77 -17.89
N GLU A 507 -12.12 20.30 -19.00
CA GLU A 507 -12.92 20.64 -20.19
C GLU A 507 -13.60 19.39 -20.77
N TYR A 508 -12.82 18.32 -21.02
CA TYR A 508 -13.36 17.05 -21.48
C TYR A 508 -14.45 16.52 -20.55
N SER A 509 -14.20 16.56 -19.25
CA SER A 509 -15.12 16.00 -18.26
C SER A 509 -16.43 16.78 -18.21
N SER A 510 -16.36 18.12 -18.34
CA SER A 510 -17.55 18.98 -18.50
C SER A 510 -18.34 18.63 -19.76
N GLN A 511 -17.69 18.52 -20.93
CA GLN A 511 -18.34 18.12 -22.18
C GLN A 511 -18.95 16.72 -22.08
N ARG A 512 -18.29 15.80 -21.37
CA ARG A 512 -18.78 14.43 -21.16
C ARG A 512 -20.04 14.38 -20.29
N LEU A 513 -20.09 15.20 -19.24
CA LEU A 513 -21.27 15.37 -18.38
C LEU A 513 -22.42 16.03 -19.13
N GLY A 514 -22.12 17.07 -19.92
CA GLY A 514 -23.08 17.79 -20.76
C GLY A 514 -23.63 16.97 -21.94
N GLY A 515 -22.99 15.84 -22.27
CA GLY A 515 -23.36 15.00 -23.41
C GLY A 515 -22.88 15.54 -24.76
N GLU A 516 -21.94 16.48 -24.75
CA GLU A 516 -21.35 17.10 -25.95
C GLU A 516 -20.34 16.17 -26.65
N THR A 517 -19.74 15.23 -25.92
CA THR A 517 -18.83 14.21 -26.47
C THR A 517 -19.12 12.80 -25.96
N HIS A 518 -19.07 11.83 -26.88
CA HIS A 518 -19.18 10.40 -26.60
C HIS A 518 -17.87 9.62 -26.81
N LYS A 519 -16.78 10.28 -27.23
CA LYS A 519 -15.44 9.69 -27.36
C LYS A 519 -14.75 9.53 -26.00
N GLY A 520 -13.84 8.56 -25.85
CA GLY A 520 -12.89 8.53 -24.72
C GLY A 520 -11.97 9.76 -24.73
N PHE A 521 -11.38 10.12 -23.58
CA PHE A 521 -10.50 11.27 -23.43
C PHE A 521 -9.33 11.23 -24.43
N LEU A 522 -8.64 10.09 -24.54
CA LEU A 522 -7.48 9.93 -25.42
C LEU A 522 -7.84 10.16 -26.89
N ALA A 523 -9.02 9.72 -27.31
CA ALA A 523 -9.52 9.92 -28.67
C ALA A 523 -10.15 11.32 -28.89
N TRP A 524 -10.59 11.97 -27.82
CA TRP A 524 -11.11 13.34 -27.86
C TRP A 524 -9.99 14.37 -27.95
N LEU A 525 -8.86 14.11 -27.27
CA LEU A 525 -7.72 15.01 -27.21
C LEU A 525 -7.00 15.16 -28.56
N LEU A 526 -6.88 14.07 -29.30
CA LEU A 526 -6.15 14.06 -30.57
C LEU A 526 -6.95 14.78 -31.68
N PRO A 527 -6.28 15.54 -32.57
CA PRO A 527 -6.93 16.09 -33.75
C PRO A 527 -7.66 15.01 -34.54
N SER A 528 -8.88 15.29 -34.99
CA SER A 528 -9.60 14.34 -35.84
C SER A 528 -8.87 14.21 -37.18
N ASP A 529 -8.63 12.97 -37.66
CA ASP A 529 -8.08 12.65 -39.00
C ASP A 529 -9.02 13.05 -40.17
N ARG A 530 -9.72 14.18 -40.07
CA ARG A 530 -10.47 14.74 -41.20
C ARG A 530 -9.52 15.63 -42.00
N PRO A 531 -9.25 15.33 -43.28
CA PRO A 531 -8.63 16.34 -44.13
C PRO A 531 -9.54 17.57 -44.13
N LYS A 532 -9.00 18.73 -43.74
CA LYS A 532 -9.65 20.03 -43.91
C LYS A 532 -9.70 20.36 -45.41
N ASN A 533 -10.48 19.62 -46.19
CA ASN A 533 -10.89 20.03 -47.53
C ASN A 533 -12.18 20.82 -47.40
N GLN A 534 -12.05 22.10 -47.10
CA GLN A 534 -12.93 23.15 -47.61
C GLN A 534 -12.23 24.50 -47.40
N VAL A 535 -11.22 24.74 -48.24
CA VAL A 535 -10.83 26.11 -48.59
C VAL A 535 -11.84 26.54 -49.64
N HIS A 536 -12.89 27.26 -49.24
CA HIS A 536 -13.68 28.04 -50.17
C HIS A 536 -12.82 29.23 -50.62
N TYR A 537 -12.13 29.08 -51.75
CA TYR A 537 -11.78 30.23 -52.57
C TYR A 537 -13.09 30.77 -53.16
N MET A 538 -13.51 31.94 -52.68
CA MET A 538 -14.31 32.85 -53.49
C MET A 538 -13.60 34.20 -53.45
N SER A 539 -12.80 34.44 -54.49
CA SER A 539 -12.32 35.76 -54.90
C SER A 539 -13.09 36.16 -56.15
N GLU A 540 -13.60 37.40 -56.11
CA GLU A 540 -14.23 38.21 -57.17
C GLU A 540 -15.60 37.78 -57.72
#